data_AF-D0LLV0-F1
#
_entry.id   AF-D0LLV0-F1
#
_cell.length_a   1.000
_cell.length_b   1.000
_cell.length_c   1.000
_cell.angle_alpha   90.00
_cell.angle_beta   90.00
_cell.angle_gamma   90.00
#
_symmetry.space_group_name_H-M   'P 1'
#
loop_
_entity.id
_entity.type
_entity.pdbx_description
1 polymer ?
#
loop_
_entity_poly.entity_id
_entity_poly.type
_entity_poly.pdbx_seq_one_letter_code
_entity_poly.pdbx_strand_id
1 'polypeptide(L)'
;MQGAVQPGLKALQKRDRKKVQAQPADCVSDSVALDETYTREQPNESRWDYVVGVKEGEHSLVAIEVHPVTAGEVRSLIKKKAWAKKVMSRHLVHDKHIKRWVWVASGEVGLTKTSSEFRRLATAGIELAGRELTLP
;
A
#
# COMPACT_ATOMS: atom_id res chain seq x y z
N MET A 1 4.11 -13.42 -10.82
CA MET A 1 4.59 -12.49 -9.77
C MET A 1 5.99 -12.79 -9.25
N GLN A 2 6.50 -14.03 -9.26
CA GLN A 2 7.78 -14.37 -8.62
C GLN A 2 8.99 -13.53 -9.08
N GLY A 3 9.04 -13.05 -10.34
CA GLY A 3 10.10 -12.15 -10.82
C GLY A 3 9.99 -10.68 -10.41
N ALA A 4 8.87 -10.27 -9.78
CA ALA A 4 8.63 -8.89 -9.33
C ALA A 4 8.86 -8.69 -7.82
N VAL A 5 9.08 -9.78 -7.08
CA VAL A 5 9.35 -9.75 -5.64
C VAL A 5 10.80 -9.37 -5.42
N GLN A 6 11.05 -8.36 -4.59
CA GLN A 6 12.37 -7.87 -4.25
C GLN A 6 12.61 -7.99 -2.73
N PRO A 7 13.83 -8.34 -2.27
CA PRO A 7 14.09 -8.47 -0.84
C PRO A 7 14.07 -7.11 -0.12
N GLY A 8 13.53 -7.08 1.10
CA GLY A 8 13.31 -5.86 1.86
C GLY A 8 12.44 -4.84 1.10
N LEU A 9 12.73 -3.55 1.24
CA LEU A 9 12.01 -2.45 0.55
C LEU A 9 12.52 -2.14 -0.86
N LYS A 10 13.28 -3.04 -1.49
CA LYS A 10 13.97 -2.74 -2.76
C LYS A 10 13.03 -2.52 -3.97
N ALA A 11 11.78 -2.99 -3.91
CA ALA A 11 10.81 -2.72 -4.97
C ALA A 11 10.29 -1.27 -4.96
N LEU A 12 10.45 -0.52 -3.86
CA LEU A 12 9.94 0.84 -3.79
C LEU A 12 10.67 1.74 -4.78
N GLN A 13 9.89 2.56 -5.50
CA GLN A 13 10.44 3.54 -6.43
C GLN A 13 11.26 4.58 -5.68
N LYS A 14 12.28 5.13 -6.37
CA LYS A 14 13.19 6.13 -5.81
C LYS A 14 12.47 7.33 -5.16
N ARG A 15 11.32 7.74 -5.74
CA ARG A 15 10.49 8.84 -5.23
C ARG A 15 9.82 8.55 -3.87
N ASP A 16 9.57 7.27 -3.58
CA ASP A 16 8.79 6.84 -2.42
C ASP A 16 9.65 6.23 -1.31
N ARG A 17 10.91 5.84 -1.62
CA ARG A 17 11.83 5.18 -0.68
C ARG A 17 12.03 5.90 0.65
N LYS A 18 11.97 7.23 0.69
CA LYS A 18 12.13 8.00 1.93
C LYS A 18 10.86 8.05 2.79
N LYS A 19 9.73 7.63 2.25
CA LYS A 19 8.42 7.70 2.92
C LYS A 19 8.03 6.42 3.63
N VAL A 20 8.78 5.33 3.41
CA VAL A 20 8.53 4.04 4.05
C VAL A 20 9.84 3.55 4.66
N GLN A 21 9.80 3.31 5.97
CA GLN A 21 10.94 2.86 6.75
C GLN A 21 10.58 1.55 7.46
N ALA A 22 11.60 0.80 7.86
CA ALA A 22 11.48 -0.47 8.56
C ALA A 22 12.20 -0.36 9.90
N GLN A 23 11.52 -0.70 11.00
CA GLN A 23 12.10 -0.69 12.34
C GLN A 23 11.60 -1.89 13.16
N PRO A 24 12.45 -2.90 13.45
CA PRO A 24 13.88 -2.97 13.10
C PRO A 24 14.12 -3.08 11.59
N ALA A 25 15.32 -2.74 11.11
CA ALA A 25 15.61 -2.63 9.68
C ALA A 25 15.37 -3.93 8.88
N ASP A 26 15.41 -5.09 9.56
CA ASP A 26 15.17 -6.40 8.97
C ASP A 26 13.72 -6.89 9.13
N CYS A 27 12.80 -6.07 9.64
CA CYS A 27 11.40 -6.47 9.83
C CYS A 27 10.66 -6.69 8.51
N VAL A 28 11.13 -6.13 7.40
CA VAL A 28 10.57 -6.34 6.05
C VAL A 28 11.30 -7.47 5.35
N SER A 29 10.59 -8.53 4.98
CA SER A 29 11.17 -9.66 4.23
C SER A 29 11.30 -9.35 2.75
N ASP A 30 10.25 -8.81 2.15
CA ASP A 30 10.12 -8.61 0.71
C ASP A 30 9.10 -7.53 0.35
N SER A 31 9.17 -7.04 -0.88
CA SER A 31 8.29 -6.03 -1.44
C SER A 31 8.00 -6.27 -2.92
N VAL A 32 6.86 -5.78 -3.38
CA VAL A 32 6.43 -5.78 -4.78
C VAL A 32 5.90 -4.39 -5.15
N ALA A 33 6.36 -3.85 -6.27
CA ALA A 33 5.78 -2.68 -6.92
C ALA A 33 4.61 -3.13 -7.80
N LEU A 34 3.43 -3.19 -7.19
CA LEU A 34 2.22 -3.74 -7.78
C LEU A 34 1.76 -2.89 -8.97
N ASP A 35 1.84 -1.56 -8.87
CA ASP A 35 1.51 -0.66 -9.98
C ASP A 35 2.39 -0.88 -11.21
N GLU A 36 3.72 -0.90 -11.03
CA GLU A 36 4.67 -1.13 -12.12
C GLU A 36 4.48 -2.50 -12.78
N THR A 37 4.25 -3.53 -11.95
CA THR A 37 4.03 -4.91 -12.40
C THR A 37 2.84 -5.00 -13.35
N TYR A 38 1.77 -4.25 -13.07
CA TYR A 38 0.51 -4.32 -13.83
C TYR A 38 0.31 -3.16 -14.82
N THR A 39 1.25 -2.22 -14.92
CA THR A 39 1.10 -1.04 -15.79
C THR A 39 0.88 -1.40 -17.25
N ARG A 40 1.59 -2.41 -17.76
CA ARG A 40 1.49 -2.81 -19.17
C ARG A 40 0.24 -3.65 -19.45
N GLU A 41 -0.13 -4.54 -18.54
CA GLU A 41 -1.26 -5.46 -18.71
C GLU A 41 -2.61 -4.79 -18.43
N GLN A 42 -2.65 -3.83 -17.50
CA GLN A 42 -3.87 -3.19 -17.01
C GLN A 42 -3.70 -1.66 -16.93
N PRO A 43 -3.39 -0.98 -18.04
CA PRO A 43 -3.02 0.44 -18.03
C PRO A 43 -4.14 1.36 -17.52
N ASN A 44 -5.41 0.99 -17.74
CA ASN A 44 -6.58 1.81 -17.40
C ASN A 44 -7.18 1.49 -16.02
N GLU A 45 -6.63 0.51 -15.30
CA GLU A 45 -7.13 0.13 -13.98
C GLU A 45 -6.63 1.09 -12.89
N SER A 46 -7.43 1.23 -11.84
CA SER A 46 -7.03 1.93 -10.62
C SER A 46 -6.08 1.03 -9.84
N ARG A 47 -4.77 1.20 -10.06
CA ARG A 47 -3.73 0.35 -9.50
C ARG A 47 -3.24 0.88 -8.15
N TRP A 48 -2.89 -0.04 -7.25
CA TRP A 48 -2.28 0.23 -5.94
C TRP A 48 -0.77 0.11 -6.04
N ASP A 49 -0.02 0.94 -5.33
CA ASP A 49 1.42 1.07 -5.56
C ASP A 49 2.23 -0.15 -5.09
N TYR A 50 2.16 -0.50 -3.80
CA TYR A 50 3.06 -1.49 -3.20
C TYR A 50 2.35 -2.50 -2.30
N VAL A 51 2.93 -3.69 -2.21
CA VAL A 51 2.65 -4.67 -1.15
C VAL A 51 3.99 -5.12 -0.56
N VAL A 52 4.07 -5.15 0.78
CA VAL A 52 5.28 -5.53 1.51
C VAL A 52 4.98 -6.66 2.50
N GLY A 53 5.88 -7.62 2.60
CA GLY A 53 5.88 -8.65 3.63
C GLY A 53 6.62 -8.18 4.86
N VAL A 54 5.96 -8.23 6.02
CA VAL A 54 6.56 -7.92 7.32
C VAL A 54 6.63 -9.19 8.17
N LYS A 55 7.67 -9.26 9.01
CA LYS A 55 7.95 -10.40 9.92
C LYS A 55 7.06 -10.39 11.16
N GLU A 56 6.22 -9.37 11.35
CA GLU A 56 5.30 -9.29 12.49
C GLU A 56 4.15 -10.32 12.38
N GLY A 57 4.14 -11.31 13.28
CA GLY A 57 3.16 -12.40 13.32
C GLY A 57 3.28 -13.41 12.17
N GLU A 58 2.21 -14.16 11.89
CA GLU A 58 2.14 -15.14 10.80
C GLU A 58 2.08 -14.46 9.41
N HIS A 59 3.23 -14.08 8.84
CA HIS A 59 3.34 -13.69 7.43
C HIS A 59 2.39 -12.58 6.97
N SER A 60 2.37 -11.48 7.72
CA SER A 60 1.48 -10.35 7.47
C SER A 60 1.92 -9.57 6.24
N LEU A 61 0.96 -9.21 5.38
CA LEU A 61 1.19 -8.29 4.27
C LEU A 61 0.63 -6.90 4.59
N VAL A 62 1.37 -5.87 4.24
CA VAL A 62 0.94 -4.47 4.31
C VAL A 62 0.90 -3.91 2.89
N ALA A 63 -0.25 -3.40 2.48
CA ALA A 63 -0.39 -2.70 1.21
C ALA A 63 -0.20 -1.19 1.44
N ILE A 64 0.65 -0.55 0.63
CA ILE A 64 1.06 0.85 0.81
C ILE A 64 0.77 1.60 -0.49
N GLU A 65 0.05 2.71 -0.36
CA GLU A 65 -0.21 3.67 -1.44
C GLU A 65 0.47 5.00 -1.11
N VAL A 66 1.27 5.55 -2.01
CA VAL A 66 1.91 6.86 -1.87
C VAL A 66 1.28 7.84 -2.84
N HIS A 67 0.31 8.63 -2.36
CA HIS A 67 -0.51 9.47 -3.21
C HIS A 67 -0.91 10.78 -2.51
N PRO A 68 -1.20 11.88 -3.24
CA PRO A 68 -1.71 13.10 -2.61
C PRO A 68 -2.94 12.85 -1.74
N VAL A 69 -2.92 13.31 -0.49
CA VAL A 69 -4.02 13.11 0.45
C VAL A 69 -5.00 14.27 0.33
N THR A 70 -6.02 14.11 -0.51
CA THR A 70 -7.12 15.07 -0.65
C THR A 70 -8.47 14.37 -0.53
N ALA A 71 -9.52 15.13 -0.23
CA ALA A 71 -10.89 14.61 -0.19
C ALA A 71 -11.32 13.95 -1.52
N GLY A 72 -10.88 14.49 -2.67
CA GLY A 72 -11.20 13.96 -4.00
C GLY A 72 -10.62 12.56 -4.26
N GLU A 73 -9.49 12.23 -3.65
CA GLU A 73 -8.79 10.97 -3.87
C GLU A 73 -9.36 9.78 -3.10
N VAL A 74 -10.19 10.01 -2.08
CA VAL A 74 -10.72 8.92 -1.23
C VAL A 74 -11.50 7.88 -2.05
N ARG A 75 -12.30 8.32 -3.02
CA ARG A 75 -13.03 7.38 -3.90
C ARG A 75 -12.08 6.59 -4.80
N SER A 76 -11.03 7.24 -5.32
CA SER A 76 -9.99 6.63 -6.14
C SER A 76 -9.27 5.53 -5.36
N LEU A 77 -8.84 5.83 -4.13
CA LEU A 77 -8.17 4.87 -3.25
C LEU A 77 -9.01 3.64 -2.93
N ILE A 78 -10.30 3.81 -2.66
CA ILE A 78 -11.18 2.67 -2.40
C ILE A 78 -11.26 1.75 -3.63
N LYS A 79 -11.29 2.32 -4.85
CA LYS A 79 -11.23 1.53 -6.10
C LYS A 79 -9.88 0.82 -6.24
N LYS A 80 -8.77 1.51 -5.97
CA LYS A 80 -7.42 0.91 -6.00
C LYS A 80 -7.30 -0.27 -5.04
N LYS A 81 -7.84 -0.14 -3.82
CA LYS A 81 -7.88 -1.24 -2.83
C LYS A 81 -8.68 -2.43 -3.35
N ALA A 82 -9.86 -2.19 -3.93
CA ALA A 82 -10.69 -3.25 -4.48
C ALA A 82 -9.97 -4.00 -5.63
N TRP A 83 -9.31 -3.26 -6.51
CA TRP A 83 -8.48 -3.83 -7.57
C TRP A 83 -7.33 -4.68 -7.01
N ALA A 84 -6.57 -4.15 -6.05
CA ALA A 84 -5.44 -4.85 -5.46
C ALA A 84 -5.87 -6.11 -4.72
N LYS A 85 -7.00 -6.10 -3.99
CA LYS A 85 -7.58 -7.32 -3.40
C LYS A 85 -7.84 -8.40 -4.46
N LYS A 86 -8.45 -8.02 -5.59
CA LYS A 86 -8.73 -8.94 -6.70
C LYS A 86 -7.45 -9.52 -7.31
N VAL A 87 -6.45 -8.67 -7.58
CA VAL A 87 -5.16 -9.11 -8.14
C VAL A 87 -4.43 -10.04 -7.17
N MET A 88 -4.31 -9.64 -5.91
CA MET A 88 -3.56 -10.38 -4.90
C MET A 88 -4.22 -11.71 -4.54
N SER A 89 -5.55 -11.82 -4.57
CA SER A 89 -6.25 -13.09 -4.31
C SER A 89 -5.85 -14.24 -5.25
N ARG A 90 -5.26 -13.92 -6.41
CA ARG A 90 -4.78 -14.93 -7.38
C ARG A 90 -3.37 -15.44 -7.08
N HIS A 91 -2.60 -14.72 -6.26
CA HIS A 91 -1.19 -15.01 -5.97
C HIS A 91 -0.94 -15.40 -4.53
N LEU A 92 -1.84 -15.01 -3.61
CA LEU A 92 -1.71 -15.35 -2.21
C LEU A 92 -2.13 -16.80 -1.96
N VAL A 93 -1.28 -17.54 -1.25
CA VAL A 93 -1.63 -18.84 -0.66
C VAL A 93 -2.59 -18.63 0.51
N HIS A 94 -3.38 -19.65 0.86
CA HIS A 94 -4.54 -19.54 1.77
C HIS A 94 -4.28 -18.76 3.06
N ASP A 95 -3.08 -18.85 3.64
CA ASP A 95 -2.79 -18.25 4.95
C ASP A 95 -2.23 -16.82 4.85
N LYS A 96 -1.80 -16.37 3.67
CA LYS A 96 -1.29 -15.01 3.48
C LYS A 96 -2.42 -14.07 3.07
N HIS A 97 -2.58 -12.99 3.83
CA HIS A 97 -3.55 -11.94 3.52
C HIS A 97 -2.98 -10.55 3.84
N ILE A 98 -3.51 -9.54 3.14
CA ILE A 98 -3.20 -8.14 3.43
C ILE A 98 -3.94 -7.73 4.68
N LYS A 99 -3.20 -7.55 5.78
CA LYS A 99 -3.74 -7.13 7.08
C LYS A 99 -4.01 -5.64 7.14
N ARG A 100 -3.11 -4.84 6.56
CA ARG A 100 -3.15 -3.38 6.63
C ARG A 100 -3.13 -2.77 5.25
N TRP A 101 -3.95 -1.74 5.08
CA TRP A 101 -4.01 -0.91 3.88
C TRP A 101 -3.66 0.50 4.29
N VAL A 102 -2.51 1.00 3.88
CA VAL A 102 -1.96 2.26 4.38
C VAL A 102 -1.84 3.25 3.23
N TRP A 103 -2.34 4.46 3.46
CA TRP A 103 -2.16 5.62 2.60
C TRP A 103 -1.12 6.55 3.21
N VAL A 104 -0.04 6.78 2.47
CA VAL A 104 1.05 7.68 2.80
C VAL A 104 0.96 8.90 1.88
N ALA A 105 1.02 10.09 2.46
CA ALA A 105 0.95 11.33 1.73
C ALA A 105 2.21 11.54 0.89
N SER A 106 2.04 11.75 -0.42
CA SER A 106 3.15 12.17 -1.28
C SER A 106 3.63 13.59 -0.93
N GLY A 107 2.72 14.46 -0.46
CA GLY A 107 2.98 15.84 -0.05
C GLY A 107 2.26 16.21 1.26
N GLU A 108 1.55 17.33 1.26
CA GLU A 108 0.74 17.76 2.40
C GLU A 108 -0.47 16.85 2.64
N VAL A 109 -0.97 16.86 3.89
CA VAL A 109 -2.13 16.08 4.30
C VAL A 109 -3.36 16.99 4.28
N GLY A 110 -4.11 16.94 3.19
CA GLY A 110 -5.31 17.76 2.97
C GLY A 110 -6.61 17.11 3.46
N LEU A 111 -6.56 16.25 4.48
CA LEU A 111 -7.74 15.54 4.99
C LEU A 111 -7.84 15.67 6.52
N THR A 112 -8.95 16.22 6.99
CA THR A 112 -9.21 16.39 8.42
C THR A 112 -9.92 15.17 9.00
N LYS A 113 -9.62 14.81 10.25
CA LYS A 113 -10.22 13.64 10.93
C LYS A 113 -11.74 13.74 11.11
N THR A 114 -12.30 14.96 11.07
CA THR A 114 -13.73 15.24 11.22
C THR A 114 -14.51 15.17 9.90
N SER A 115 -13.83 15.13 8.76
CA SER A 115 -14.45 15.10 7.44
C SER A 115 -15.21 13.78 7.18
N SER A 116 -16.25 13.86 6.35
CA SER A 116 -16.96 12.68 5.84
C SER A 116 -16.05 11.73 5.07
N GLU A 117 -15.08 12.28 4.35
CA GLU A 117 -14.12 11.59 3.52
C GLU A 117 -13.14 10.79 4.37
N PHE A 118 -12.66 11.34 5.49
CA PHE A 118 -11.86 10.59 6.46
C PHE A 118 -12.66 9.43 7.08
N ARG A 119 -13.92 9.66 7.46
CA ARG A 119 -14.80 8.57 7.95
C ARG A 119 -15.00 7.49 6.89
N ARG A 120 -15.16 7.87 5.62
CA ARG A 120 -15.30 6.93 4.49
C ARG A 120 -14.04 6.10 4.29
N LEU A 121 -12.87 6.72 4.37
CA LEU A 121 -11.57 6.06 4.32
C LEU A 121 -11.42 5.01 5.44
N ALA A 122 -11.73 5.41 6.68
CA ALA A 122 -11.68 4.54 7.85
C ALA A 122 -12.68 3.36 7.74
N THR A 123 -13.91 3.63 7.28
CA THR A 123 -14.92 2.59 7.03
C THR A 123 -14.47 1.60 5.96
N ALA A 124 -13.73 2.07 4.96
CA ALA A 124 -13.12 1.21 3.95
C ALA A 124 -11.91 0.42 4.48
N GLY A 125 -11.50 0.63 5.74
CA GLY A 125 -10.35 0.00 6.36
C GLY A 125 -9.03 0.41 5.72
N ILE A 126 -8.87 1.71 5.41
CA ILE A 126 -7.62 2.30 4.94
C ILE A 126 -7.10 3.27 6.02
N GLU A 127 -5.87 3.05 6.45
CA GLU A 127 -5.17 3.83 7.46
C GLU A 127 -4.43 5.00 6.81
N LEU A 128 -4.53 6.21 7.36
CA LEU A 128 -3.74 7.35 6.93
C LEU A 128 -2.50 7.50 7.83
N ALA A 129 -1.30 7.34 7.27
CA ALA A 129 -0.03 7.38 8.01
C ALA A 129 0.62 8.78 8.10
N GLY A 130 0.13 9.76 7.33
CA GLY A 130 0.81 11.05 7.18
C GLY A 130 1.90 10.99 6.12
N ARG A 131 3.01 11.71 6.29
CA ARG A 131 4.05 11.85 5.24
C ARG A 131 5.03 10.68 5.17
N GLU A 132 5.13 9.92 6.25
CA GLU A 132 6.06 8.82 6.43
C GLU A 132 5.37 7.68 7.16
N LEU A 133 5.75 6.45 6.84
CA LEU A 133 5.29 5.22 7.47
C LEU A 133 6.51 4.47 8.00
N THR A 134 6.47 4.08 9.27
CA THR A 134 7.42 3.12 9.84
C THR A 134 6.71 1.78 10.01
N LEU A 135 7.26 0.74 9.39
CA LEU A 135 6.80 -0.64 9.52
C LEU A 135 7.46 -1.29 10.74
N PRO A 136 6.70 -2.04 11.55
CA PRO A 136 7.21 -2.77 12.71
C PRO A 136 7.98 -4.03 12.30
#